data_AF-A0A7V4ZEV3-F1
#
_entry.id   AF-A0A7V4ZEV3-F1
#
_cell.length_a   1.000
_cell.length_b   1.000
_cell.length_c   1.000
_cell.angle_alpha   90.00
_cell.angle_beta   90.00
_cell.angle_gamma   90.00
#
_symmetry.space_group_name_H-M   'P 1'
#
loop_
_entity.id
_entity.type
_entity.pdbx_description
1 polymer ?
#
loop_
_entity_poly.entity_id
_entity_poly.type
_entity_poly.pdbx_seq_one_letter_code
_entity_poly.pdbx_strand_id
1 'polypeptide(L)'
;MFGEEYEEQEQLEERLVSITRVAKVVKGGRHFGFRAVVVVGDRNGSVGVGIGKAREVPDAIRKGSERARKNMKKIPLVGTTIPHPVISKFGAAQVLLKPASPGTGVIAGSAVRAVVEAAGIRDILTKSLGSANQLNVVQATMKGLLQLKDSAQEASIRGKQVVEVTPFWRRKHGAS
;
A
#
# COMPACT_ATOMS: atom_id res chain seq x y z
N MET A 1 23.83 -31.43 -11.33
CA MET A 1 23.83 -30.59 -10.11
C MET A 1 22.65 -29.64 -10.26
N PHE A 2 21.45 -30.10 -9.89
CA PHE A 2 20.23 -29.29 -9.93
C PHE A 2 20.16 -28.57 -8.59
N GLY A 3 20.56 -27.30 -8.59
CA GLY A 3 20.29 -26.42 -7.47
C GLY A 3 18.79 -26.14 -7.46
N GLU A 4 18.08 -26.80 -6.57
CA GLU A 4 16.77 -26.32 -6.15
C GLU A 4 17.04 -25.00 -5.41
N GLU A 5 16.92 -23.88 -6.12
CA GLU A 5 16.71 -22.58 -5.48
C GLU A 5 15.32 -22.64 -4.86
N TYR A 6 15.26 -23.07 -3.60
CA TYR A 6 14.13 -22.77 -2.74
C TYR A 6 14.17 -21.25 -2.60
N GLU A 7 13.48 -20.54 -3.51
CA GLU A 7 13.10 -19.15 -3.26
C GLU A 7 12.49 -19.18 -1.87
N GLU A 8 13.14 -18.55 -0.89
CA GLU A 8 12.51 -18.18 0.36
C GLU A 8 11.25 -17.45 -0.06
N GLN A 9 10.12 -18.15 -0.09
CA GLN A 9 8.83 -17.54 -0.26
C GLN A 9 8.67 -16.74 1.03
N GLU A 10 9.20 -15.51 1.02
CA GLU A 10 8.70 -14.46 1.88
C GLU A 10 7.20 -14.65 1.91
N GLN A 11 6.64 -14.79 3.11
CA GLN A 11 5.22 -15.07 3.28
C GLN A 11 4.45 -13.82 2.84
N LEU A 12 4.30 -13.69 1.53
CA LEU A 12 3.65 -12.58 0.88
C LEU A 12 2.14 -12.82 1.00
N GLU A 13 1.48 -11.91 1.71
CA GLU A 13 0.04 -11.90 1.80
C GLU A 13 -0.53 -11.26 0.53
N GLU A 14 -1.36 -12.01 -0.18
CA GLU A 14 -2.08 -11.51 -1.34
C GLU A 14 -3.52 -11.15 -0.97
N ARG A 15 -3.98 -9.97 -1.42
CA ARG A 15 -5.34 -9.49 -1.18
C ARG A 15 -5.97 -8.96 -2.45
N LEU A 16 -7.14 -9.52 -2.78
CA LEU A 16 -7.98 -9.02 -3.85
C LEU A 16 -8.78 -7.80 -3.36
N VAL A 17 -8.56 -6.65 -3.97
CA VAL A 17 -9.29 -5.41 -3.62
C VAL A 17 -10.59 -5.30 -4.39
N SER A 18 -10.50 -5.55 -5.71
CA SER A 18 -11.63 -5.35 -6.60
C SER A 18 -11.54 -6.27 -7.81
N ILE A 19 -12.69 -6.73 -8.26
CA ILE A 19 -12.85 -7.38 -9.54
C ILE A 19 -13.94 -6.67 -10.35
N THR A 20 -13.66 -6.38 -11.61
CA THR A 20 -14.60 -5.71 -12.50
C THR A 20 -14.67 -6.43 -13.83
N ARG A 21 -15.88 -6.74 -14.30
CA ARG A 21 -16.10 -7.18 -15.68
C ARG A 21 -16.04 -5.97 -16.61
N VAL A 22 -15.13 -6.00 -17.57
CA VAL A 22 -14.96 -4.97 -18.61
C VAL A 22 -15.34 -5.53 -19.97
N ALA A 23 -15.77 -4.67 -20.89
CA ALA A 23 -16.20 -5.08 -22.22
C ALA A 23 -15.57 -4.21 -23.32
N LYS A 24 -15.14 -4.83 -24.42
CA LYS A 24 -14.80 -4.18 -25.68
C LYS A 24 -15.91 -4.44 -26.68
N VAL A 25 -16.57 -3.38 -27.16
CA VAL A 25 -17.61 -3.48 -28.20
C VAL A 25 -16.94 -3.70 -29.56
N VAL A 26 -17.48 -4.61 -30.37
CA VAL A 26 -17.05 -4.94 -31.74
C VAL A 26 -18.27 -5.02 -32.66
N LYS A 27 -18.05 -5.06 -33.97
CA LYS A 27 -19.12 -5.06 -35.00
C LYS A 27 -20.19 -6.15 -34.78
N GLY A 28 -19.82 -7.29 -34.19
CA GLY A 28 -20.72 -8.42 -33.94
C GLY A 28 -21.07 -8.68 -32.46
N GLY A 29 -20.80 -7.75 -31.53
CA GLY A 29 -21.14 -7.93 -30.12
C GLY A 29 -20.18 -7.30 -29.13
N ARG A 30 -19.99 -7.94 -27.97
CA ARG A 30 -19.13 -7.45 -26.89
C ARG A 30 -18.17 -8.55 -26.44
N HIS A 31 -16.87 -8.30 -26.54
CA HIS A 31 -15.86 -9.15 -25.91
C HIS A 31 -15.69 -8.76 -24.45
N PHE A 32 -16.00 -9.69 -23.56
CA PHE A 32 -15.83 -9.50 -22.13
C PHE A 32 -14.42 -9.89 -21.67
N GLY A 33 -13.99 -9.27 -20.59
CA GLY A 33 -12.85 -9.69 -19.79
C GLY A 33 -13.02 -9.24 -18.35
N PHE A 34 -12.15 -9.70 -17.48
CA PHE A 34 -12.11 -9.32 -16.08
C PHE A 34 -10.84 -8.53 -15.79
N ARG A 35 -10.99 -7.47 -15.01
CA ARG A 35 -9.89 -6.71 -14.42
C ARG A 35 -9.89 -6.98 -12.92
N ALA A 36 -8.77 -7.46 -12.39
CA ALA A 36 -8.54 -7.62 -10.97
C ALA A 36 -7.51 -6.58 -10.49
N VAL A 37 -7.76 -5.98 -9.32
CA VAL A 37 -6.79 -5.16 -8.59
C VAL A 37 -6.37 -5.94 -7.37
N VAL A 38 -5.09 -6.27 -7.30
CA VAL A 38 -4.50 -7.11 -6.27
C VAL A 38 -3.42 -6.32 -5.55
N VAL A 39 -3.36 -6.49 -4.23
CA VAL A 39 -2.32 -5.95 -3.36
C VAL A 39 -1.54 -7.14 -2.82
N VAL A 40 -0.22 -7.03 -2.78
CA VAL A 40 0.68 -8.03 -2.21
C VAL A 40 1.60 -7.33 -1.22
N GLY A 41 1.86 -7.92 -0.06
CA GLY A 41 2.82 -7.36 0.90
C GLY A 41 3.35 -8.39 1.89
N ASP A 42 4.45 -8.05 2.53
CA ASP A 42 5.20 -8.91 3.47
C ASP A 42 4.83 -8.68 4.95
N ARG A 43 3.85 -7.81 5.23
CA ARG A 43 3.52 -7.29 6.57
C ARG A 43 4.70 -6.68 7.34
N ASN A 44 5.80 -6.38 6.67
CA ASN A 44 7.05 -5.91 7.26
C ASN A 44 7.55 -4.62 6.58
N GLY A 45 6.63 -3.84 6.03
CA GLY A 45 6.93 -2.57 5.40
C GLY A 45 7.17 -2.65 3.90
N SER A 46 6.94 -3.79 3.23
CA SER A 46 6.91 -3.86 1.77
C SER A 46 5.51 -4.13 1.26
N VAL A 47 5.07 -3.35 0.27
CA VAL A 47 3.79 -3.58 -0.39
C VAL A 47 3.88 -3.24 -1.88
N GLY A 48 3.17 -4.01 -2.68
CA GLY A 48 3.02 -3.84 -4.11
C GLY A 48 1.56 -3.86 -4.52
N VAL A 49 1.23 -3.14 -5.59
CA VAL A 49 -0.10 -3.13 -6.20
C VAL A 49 0.01 -3.57 -7.64
N GLY A 50 -0.85 -4.49 -8.04
CA GLY A 50 -0.91 -5.03 -9.38
C GLY A 50 -2.31 -4.96 -9.97
N ILE A 51 -2.37 -4.73 -11.28
CA ILE A 51 -3.62 -4.79 -12.04
C ILE A 51 -3.48 -5.91 -13.05
N GLY A 52 -4.34 -6.92 -12.97
CA GLY A 52 -4.41 -8.00 -13.93
C GLY A 52 -5.64 -7.89 -14.81
N LYS A 53 -5.51 -8.33 -16.07
CA LYS A 53 -6.64 -8.42 -17.00
C LYS A 53 -6.56 -9.72 -17.80
N ALA A 54 -7.65 -10.47 -17.83
CA ALA A 54 -7.78 -11.72 -18.57
C ALA A 54 -9.23 -11.96 -19.01
N ARG A 55 -9.46 -13.05 -19.75
CA ARG A 55 -10.83 -13.50 -20.11
C ARG A 55 -11.50 -14.22 -18.95
N GLU A 56 -10.72 -14.90 -18.12
CA GLU A 56 -11.19 -15.60 -16.92
C GLU A 56 -10.76 -14.87 -15.65
N VAL A 57 -11.51 -15.10 -14.57
CA VAL A 57 -11.26 -14.46 -13.27
C VAL A 57 -9.94 -14.93 -12.64
N PRO A 58 -9.64 -16.25 -12.54
CA PRO A 58 -8.43 -16.72 -11.88
C PRO A 58 -7.16 -16.22 -12.56
N ASP A 59 -7.15 -16.21 -13.90
CA ASP A 59 -6.07 -15.65 -14.70
C ASP A 59 -5.86 -14.15 -14.48
N ALA A 60 -6.95 -13.40 -14.31
CA ALA A 60 -6.85 -11.97 -14.04
C ALA A 60 -6.23 -11.72 -12.66
N ILE A 61 -6.58 -12.53 -11.65
CA ILE A 61 -6.00 -12.44 -10.31
C ILE A 61 -4.51 -12.80 -10.36
N ARG A 62 -4.15 -13.95 -10.96
CA ARG A 62 -2.75 -14.39 -11.09
C ARG A 62 -1.86 -13.34 -11.75
N LYS A 63 -2.29 -12.78 -12.89
CA LYS A 63 -1.57 -11.68 -13.57
C LYS A 63 -1.47 -10.42 -12.71
N GLY A 64 -2.49 -10.17 -11.86
CA GLY A 64 -2.48 -9.10 -10.88
C GLY A 64 -1.41 -9.33 -9.81
N SER A 65 -1.39 -10.52 -9.20
CA SER A 65 -0.42 -10.92 -8.18
C SER A 65 1.02 -10.86 -8.70
N GLU A 66 1.30 -11.42 -9.87
CA GLU A 66 2.62 -11.36 -10.50
C GLU A 66 3.11 -9.92 -10.72
N ARG A 67 2.21 -9.02 -11.15
CA ARG A 67 2.53 -7.60 -11.32
C ARG A 67 2.71 -6.87 -9.99
N ALA A 68 1.97 -7.25 -8.95
CA ALA A 68 2.09 -6.67 -7.63
C ALA A 68 3.44 -7.04 -7.01
N ARG A 69 3.84 -8.31 -7.09
CA ARG A 69 5.15 -8.81 -6.63
C ARG A 69 6.31 -8.06 -7.28
N LYS A 70 6.26 -7.86 -8.60
CA LYS A 70 7.28 -7.07 -9.33
C LYS A 70 7.34 -5.59 -8.95
N ASN A 71 6.25 -5.03 -8.43
CA ASN A 71 6.13 -3.63 -8.05
C ASN A 71 6.15 -3.42 -6.53
N MET A 72 6.71 -4.37 -5.77
CA MET A 72 6.90 -4.23 -4.33
C MET A 72 7.80 -3.04 -4.03
N LYS A 73 7.37 -2.20 -3.08
CA LYS A 73 8.12 -1.05 -2.62
C LYS A 73 8.17 -1.02 -1.11
N LYS A 74 9.32 -0.62 -0.58
CA LYS A 74 9.53 -0.43 0.85
C LYS A 74 8.90 0.88 1.31
N ILE A 75 8.23 0.84 2.45
CA ILE A 75 7.54 1.94 3.11
C ILE A 75 8.24 2.20 4.44
N PRO A 76 8.54 3.46 4.78
CA PRO A 76 9.10 3.79 6.07
C PRO A 76 8.03 3.65 7.16
N LEU A 77 8.28 2.76 8.12
CA LEU A 77 7.42 2.51 9.27
C LEU A 77 8.10 2.97 10.56
N VAL A 78 7.29 3.42 11.51
CA VAL A 78 7.74 3.81 12.85
C VAL A 78 6.95 2.98 13.86
N GLY A 79 7.56 1.88 14.31
CA GLY A 79 6.87 0.92 15.18
C GLY A 79 5.68 0.29 14.45
N THR A 80 4.47 0.60 14.90
CA THR A 80 3.22 0.06 14.34
C THR A 80 2.49 1.02 13.39
N THR A 81 2.99 2.24 13.19
CA THR A 81 2.31 3.31 12.44
C THR A 81 3.25 4.07 11.48
N ILE A 82 2.72 5.08 10.80
CA ILE A 82 3.44 5.94 9.85
C ILE A 82 4.20 7.09 10.54
N PRO A 83 5.28 7.64 9.96
CA PRO A 83 6.04 8.72 10.58
C PRO A 83 5.27 10.04 10.77
N HIS A 84 4.49 10.47 9.78
CA HIS A 84 3.82 11.77 9.77
C HIS A 84 2.54 11.72 8.92
N PRO A 85 1.58 12.64 9.13
CA PRO A 85 0.36 12.68 8.32
C PRO A 85 0.64 13.11 6.88
N VAL A 86 -0.01 12.47 5.92
CA VAL A 86 0.12 12.77 4.48
C VAL A 86 -1.26 12.82 3.84
N ILE A 87 -1.47 13.82 2.97
CA ILE A 87 -2.61 13.88 2.07
C ILE A 87 -2.09 13.62 0.67
N SER A 88 -2.61 12.58 0.03
CA SER A 88 -2.18 12.16 -1.29
C SER A 88 -3.34 12.19 -2.28
N LYS A 89 -3.03 12.50 -3.55
CA LYS A 89 -4.02 12.56 -4.64
C LYS A 89 -3.52 11.75 -5.84
N PHE A 90 -4.41 10.93 -6.39
CA PHE A 90 -4.23 10.22 -7.64
C PHE A 90 -5.54 10.27 -8.46
N GLY A 91 -5.48 10.89 -9.65
CA GLY A 91 -6.68 11.24 -10.39
C GLY A 91 -7.63 12.11 -9.55
N ALA A 92 -8.88 11.69 -9.43
CA ALA A 92 -9.90 12.32 -8.58
C ALA A 92 -9.98 11.73 -7.15
N ALA A 93 -9.19 10.70 -6.82
CA ALA A 93 -9.15 10.14 -5.46
C ALA A 93 -8.16 10.92 -4.60
N GLN A 94 -8.57 11.24 -3.38
CA GLN A 94 -7.74 11.90 -2.37
C GLN A 94 -7.87 11.15 -1.05
N VAL A 95 -6.73 10.79 -0.46
CA VAL A 95 -6.65 9.99 0.76
C VAL A 95 -5.78 10.71 1.79
N LEU A 96 -6.34 10.90 2.98
CA LEU A 96 -5.62 11.33 4.17
C LEU A 96 -5.14 10.09 4.92
N LEU A 97 -3.85 10.03 5.22
CA LEU A 97 -3.21 9.06 6.10
C LEU A 97 -2.69 9.82 7.32
N LYS A 98 -3.09 9.42 8.53
CA LYS A 98 -2.68 10.06 9.78
C LYS A 98 -2.15 9.00 10.76
N PRO A 99 -0.98 9.23 11.39
CA PRO A 99 -0.48 8.32 12.41
C PRO A 99 -1.44 8.23 13.60
N ALA A 100 -1.44 7.07 14.24
CA ALA A 100 -2.29 6.79 15.38
C ALA A 100 -1.46 6.25 16.55
N SER A 101 -1.98 6.39 17.76
CA SER A 101 -1.36 5.81 18.95
C SER A 101 -1.43 4.28 18.91
N PRO A 102 -0.47 3.57 19.51
CA PRO A 102 -0.50 2.11 19.59
C PRO A 102 -1.82 1.60 20.19
N GLY A 103 -2.43 0.59 19.55
CA GLY A 103 -3.70 0.00 19.99
C GLY A 103 -4.96 0.63 19.39
N THR A 104 -4.81 1.62 18.50
CA THR A 104 -5.95 2.20 17.76
C THR A 104 -6.50 1.25 16.69
N GLY A 105 -5.63 0.41 16.11
CA GLY A 105 -5.99 -0.45 15.00
C GLY A 105 -6.08 0.29 13.65
N VAL A 106 -6.49 -0.45 12.61
CA VAL A 106 -6.60 0.06 11.24
C VAL A 106 -8.01 0.61 10.97
N ILE A 107 -8.16 1.93 11.09
CA ILE A 107 -9.40 2.64 10.73
C ILE A 107 -9.26 3.16 9.30
N ALA A 108 -9.73 2.33 8.36
CA ALA A 108 -9.63 2.60 6.94
C ALA A 108 -10.78 2.01 6.13
N GLY A 109 -11.11 2.67 5.01
CA GLY A 109 -12.00 2.10 4.00
C GLY A 109 -11.36 0.88 3.33
N SER A 110 -12.17 -0.03 2.78
CA SER A 110 -11.72 -1.35 2.29
C SER A 110 -10.49 -1.30 1.38
N ALA A 111 -10.48 -0.40 0.41
CA ALA A 111 -9.39 -0.23 -0.55
C ALA A 111 -8.08 0.24 0.10
N VAL A 112 -8.16 1.15 1.08
CA VAL A 112 -7.00 1.65 1.83
C VAL A 112 -6.52 0.60 2.83
N ARG A 113 -7.46 -0.06 3.51
CA ARG A 113 -7.20 -1.13 4.49
C ARG A 113 -6.40 -2.27 3.87
N ALA A 114 -6.76 -2.70 2.66
CA ALA A 114 -6.03 -3.76 1.95
C ALA A 114 -4.54 -3.43 1.75
N VAL A 115 -4.21 -2.17 1.45
CA VAL A 115 -2.82 -1.70 1.27
C VAL A 115 -2.09 -1.58 2.59
N VAL A 116 -2.71 -0.92 3.56
CA VAL A 116 -2.11 -0.61 4.87
C VAL A 116 -1.79 -1.89 5.65
N GLU A 117 -2.72 -2.84 5.68
CA GLU A 117 -2.51 -4.11 6.39
C GLU A 117 -1.46 -4.99 5.68
N ALA A 118 -1.47 -5.04 4.34
CA ALA A 118 -0.45 -5.76 3.59
C ALA A 118 0.95 -5.14 3.78
N ALA A 119 1.03 -3.82 3.99
CA ALA A 119 2.26 -3.12 4.34
C ALA A 119 2.73 -3.38 5.80
N GLY A 120 1.91 -3.99 6.65
CA GLY A 120 2.26 -4.24 8.06
C GLY A 120 1.92 -3.13 9.04
N ILE A 121 1.19 -2.10 8.60
CA ILE A 121 0.74 -1.01 9.48
C ILE A 121 -0.44 -1.51 10.31
N ARG A 122 -0.33 -1.41 11.64
CA ARG A 122 -1.37 -1.89 12.57
C ARG A 122 -2.22 -0.75 13.10
N ASP A 123 -1.65 0.44 13.26
CA ASP A 123 -2.31 1.60 13.84
C ASP A 123 -2.31 2.75 12.83
N ILE A 124 -3.47 3.11 12.30
CA ILE A 124 -3.60 4.26 11.40
C ILE A 124 -5.03 4.80 11.35
N LEU A 125 -5.15 6.11 11.22
CA LEU A 125 -6.40 6.79 10.93
C LEU A 125 -6.38 7.26 9.48
N THR A 126 -7.38 6.89 8.70
CA THR A 126 -7.46 7.29 7.29
C THR A 126 -8.83 7.82 6.91
N LYS A 127 -8.86 8.69 5.91
CA LYS A 127 -10.12 9.17 5.31
C LYS A 127 -9.96 9.32 3.81
N SER A 128 -10.87 8.73 3.04
CA SER A 128 -11.04 9.07 1.63
C SER A 128 -11.88 10.34 1.53
N LEU A 129 -11.32 11.40 0.97
CA LEU A 129 -11.93 12.73 0.85
C LEU A 129 -12.44 13.02 -0.57
N GLY A 130 -11.99 12.25 -1.56
CA GLY A 130 -12.36 12.41 -2.96
C GLY A 130 -13.18 11.25 -3.52
N SER A 131 -12.95 10.91 -4.78
CA SER A 131 -13.62 9.81 -5.48
C SER A 131 -13.44 8.46 -4.76
N ALA A 132 -14.52 7.69 -4.69
CA ALA A 132 -14.54 6.34 -4.11
C ALA A 132 -14.09 5.22 -5.07
N ASN A 133 -13.53 5.57 -6.25
CA ASN A 133 -13.04 4.58 -7.20
C ASN A 133 -11.86 3.79 -6.59
N GLN A 134 -12.08 2.50 -6.31
CA GLN A 134 -11.15 1.62 -5.59
C GLN A 134 -9.74 1.58 -6.21
N LEU A 135 -9.63 1.56 -7.54
CA LEU A 135 -8.34 1.57 -8.21
C LEU A 135 -7.56 2.85 -7.91
N ASN A 136 -8.22 4.01 -8.00
CA ASN A 136 -7.58 5.29 -7.76
C ASN A 136 -7.28 5.50 -6.28
N VAL A 137 -8.14 5.01 -5.38
CA VAL A 137 -7.92 5.06 -3.93
C VAL A 137 -6.69 4.23 -3.54
N VAL A 138 -6.53 3.03 -4.10
CA VAL A 138 -5.34 2.19 -3.89
C VAL A 138 -4.08 2.90 -4.39
N GLN A 139 -4.12 3.46 -5.60
CA GLN A 139 -3.00 4.20 -6.18
C GLN A 139 -2.66 5.49 -5.39
N ALA A 140 -3.68 6.22 -4.92
CA ALA A 140 -3.49 7.38 -4.04
C ALA A 140 -2.82 6.96 -2.73
N THR A 141 -3.32 5.91 -2.09
CA THR A 141 -2.74 5.35 -0.86
C THR A 141 -1.27 4.97 -1.06
N MET A 142 -0.96 4.23 -2.12
CA MET A 142 0.41 3.84 -2.43
C MET A 142 1.31 5.05 -2.66
N LYS A 143 0.83 6.06 -3.40
CA LYS A 143 1.56 7.32 -3.58
C LYS A 143 1.80 8.05 -2.25
N GLY A 144 0.81 8.07 -1.36
CA GLY A 144 0.94 8.67 -0.03
C GLY A 144 1.98 7.97 0.84
N LEU A 145 1.99 6.63 0.82
CA LEU A 145 2.98 5.83 1.56
C LEU A 145 4.41 6.04 1.04
N LEU A 146 4.58 6.23 -0.27
CA LEU A 146 5.88 6.54 -0.88
C LEU A 146 6.37 7.98 -0.62
N GLN A 147 5.47 8.90 -0.26
CA GLN A 147 5.84 10.26 0.13
C GLN A 147 6.31 10.36 1.57
N LEU A 148 6.10 9.30 2.37
CA LEU A 148 6.61 9.25 3.72
C LEU A 148 8.13 9.30 3.70
N LYS A 149 8.67 9.96 4.72
CA LYS A 149 10.10 10.17 4.89
C LYS A 149 10.52 9.47 6.17
N ASP A 150 11.60 8.72 6.08
CA ASP A 150 12.21 8.16 7.27
C ASP A 150 12.94 9.26 8.05
N SER A 151 12.70 9.30 9.35
CA SER A 151 13.35 10.22 10.28
C SER A 151 14.87 10.09 10.30
N ALA A 152 15.41 8.88 10.14
CA ALA A 152 16.86 8.67 10.12
C ALA A 152 17.48 9.25 8.85
N GLN A 153 16.89 8.95 7.69
CA GLN A 153 17.36 9.50 6.40
C GLN A 153 17.27 11.03 6.37
N GLU A 154 16.17 11.61 6.84
CA GLU A 154 15.99 13.06 6.86
C GLU A 154 16.97 13.76 7.83
N ALA A 155 17.32 13.12 8.96
CA ALA A 155 18.33 13.62 9.88
C ALA A 155 19.73 13.65 9.26
N SER A 156 20.11 12.59 8.53
CA SER A 156 21.37 12.55 7.78
C SER A 156 21.43 13.62 6.70
N ILE A 157 20.37 13.82 5.92
CA ILE A 157 20.30 14.86 4.87
C ILE A 157 20.45 16.26 5.47
N ARG A 158 19.85 16.50 6.65
CA ARG A 158 19.86 17.81 7.32
C ARG A 158 21.08 18.04 8.21
N GLY A 159 21.95 17.05 8.40
CA GLY A 159 23.08 17.14 9.33
C GLY A 159 22.66 17.35 10.79
N LYS A 160 21.48 16.88 11.20
CA LYS A 160 20.93 17.04 12.56
C LYS A 160 20.88 15.71 13.28
N GLN A 161 20.81 15.76 14.61
CA GLN A 161 20.57 14.55 15.40
C GLN A 161 19.18 13.99 15.12
N VAL A 162 19.07 12.65 15.08
CA VAL A 162 17.80 11.94 14.80
C VAL A 162 16.68 12.35 15.78
N VAL A 163 17.04 12.65 17.03
CA VAL A 163 16.11 13.08 18.08
C VAL A 163 15.39 14.38 17.70
N GLU A 164 16.08 15.32 17.05
CA GLU A 164 15.48 16.59 16.62
C GLU A 164 14.52 16.43 15.45
N VAL A 165 14.78 15.48 14.55
CA VAL A 165 13.95 15.27 13.35
C VAL A 165 12.77 14.32 13.62
N THR A 166 12.87 13.51 14.67
CA THR A 166 11.80 12.61 15.10
C THR A 166 10.54 13.41 15.49
N PRO A 167 9.34 12.96 15.09
CA PRO A 167 8.09 13.62 15.44
C PRO A 167 7.92 13.83 16.95
N PHE A 168 7.32 14.95 17.35
CA PHE A 168 7.21 15.36 18.76
C PHE A 168 6.56 14.30 19.66
N TRP A 169 5.58 13.55 19.15
CA TRP A 169 4.87 12.51 19.88
C TRP A 169 5.70 11.22 20.12
N ARG A 170 6.87 11.09 19.47
CA ARG A 170 7.85 10.01 19.71
C ARG A 170 9.11 10.48 20.41
N ARG A 171 9.35 11.80 20.52
CA ARG A 171 10.44 12.32 21.34
C ARG A 171 10.15 11.90 22.78
N LYS A 172 10.93 10.95 23.31
CA LYS A 172 10.92 10.71 24.76
C LYS A 172 11.32 12.03 25.40
N HIS A 173 10.39 12.72 26.04
CA HIS A 173 10.74 13.76 26.99
C HIS A 173 11.68 13.10 27.99
N GLY A 174 12.88 13.66 28.15
CA GLY A 174 13.89 13.11 29.03
C GLY A 174 13.27 12.76 30.37
N ALA A 175 13.40 11.50 30.75
CA ALA A 175 13.40 11.14 32.15
C ALA A 175 14.57 11.92 32.76
N SER A 176 14.23 12.98 33.51
CA SER A 176 15.06 13.52 34.56
C SER A 176 15.30 12.48 35.64
#